data_AF-A0A2G6VV03-F1
#
_entry.id   AF-A0A2G6VV03-F1
#
_cell.length_a   1.000
_cell.length_b   1.000
_cell.length_c   1.000
_cell.angle_alpha   90.00
_cell.angle_beta   90.00
_cell.angle_gamma   90.00
#
_symmetry.space_group_name_H-M   'P 1'
#
loop_
_entity.id
_entity.type
_entity.pdbx_description
1 polymer ?
#
loop_
_entity_poly.entity_id
_entity_poly.type
_entity_poly.pdbx_seq_one_letter_code
_entity_poly.pdbx_strand_id
1 'polypeptide(L)'
;MKNKQQNLGFASIIGLALLSFTAISCNDDDNNEMMMPVSAPDVNFTALASNNTILTFNARNLGTPTSTTPIVGLPASESIVSIDYRPATGQLYALGSSSRLYFINEKSGAATALGAGSFSPIVAGGNASLDFNPTVDRIRLVTDSGQNLRLHPELGTVVVTDGIINGGANAKIGAVAYTNSMAGATATMLYDIDFEQDKLYMQTPPNDGTLQLVGDLGVNFQGVGDMDILADNSTALAVTNNANVSTLYTIDLTTGKAVDVGKFTAPVISLAFKTNPIAYATTTGNMLVRFNPTSGNNNSVALTGLAASESIVGLDFRPANGALYAISNQSRLFSVNTASGALTVVGSTLVPGLSGTAFGFDFNPTVDRIRLVSNTGQNLRLHPDLGTVVAVDGNLNPGTPFITGAAYTNNIAGATTTALFVIDSQTDMLFRQDPPNNGTLVAIGNLGVNVDADSGFDIGGNSATAFALLKVNSVTSVYSINMATGAATKVSDINIQATAMAVGLGF
;
A
#
# COMPACT_ATOMS: atom_id res chain seq x y z
N MET A 1 61.12 -76.11 -5.90
CA MET A 1 61.58 -76.96 -7.02
C MET A 1 60.71 -78.20 -6.99
N LYS A 2 59.85 -78.54 -7.94
CA LYS A 2 59.73 -78.28 -9.40
C LYS A 2 58.31 -78.76 -9.76
N ASN A 3 57.59 -78.37 -10.81
CA ASN A 3 57.67 -77.44 -11.94
C ASN A 3 56.21 -77.45 -12.49
N LYS A 4 55.55 -76.31 -12.72
CA LYS A 4 55.41 -75.61 -14.02
C LYS A 4 55.11 -76.50 -15.25
N GLN A 5 54.12 -75.99 -16.01
CA GLN A 5 53.80 -76.19 -17.44
C GLN A 5 52.95 -77.41 -17.79
N GLN A 6 51.67 -77.17 -18.13
CA GLN A 6 51.16 -76.86 -19.48
C GLN A 6 51.26 -78.06 -20.43
N ASN A 7 50.11 -78.52 -20.92
CA ASN A 7 50.01 -79.05 -22.27
C ASN A 7 48.62 -78.79 -22.87
N LEU A 8 48.68 -78.18 -24.06
CA LEU A 8 47.59 -77.98 -25.00
C LEU A 8 47.24 -79.30 -25.71
N GLY A 9 46.00 -79.38 -26.19
CA GLY A 9 45.62 -80.13 -27.38
C GLY A 9 44.21 -80.68 -27.31
N PHE A 10 43.40 -80.78 -28.36
CA PHE A 10 43.38 -80.24 -29.73
C PHE A 10 42.04 -80.76 -30.32
N ALA A 11 41.48 -80.06 -31.31
CA ALA A 11 40.44 -80.52 -32.27
C ALA A 11 38.98 -80.67 -31.77
N SER A 12 37.90 -80.41 -32.53
CA SER A 12 37.67 -79.78 -33.85
C SER A 12 36.14 -79.57 -34.07
N ILE A 13 35.75 -78.36 -34.54
CA ILE A 13 34.83 -77.97 -35.66
C ILE A 13 33.47 -78.73 -35.78
N ILE A 14 32.25 -78.16 -35.90
CA ILE A 14 31.57 -77.19 -36.81
C ILE A 14 30.18 -76.91 -36.17
N GLY A 15 29.47 -75.79 -36.20
CA GLY A 15 29.58 -74.46 -36.82
C GLY A 15 28.33 -73.65 -36.38
N LEU A 16 28.51 -72.37 -36.06
CA LEU A 16 27.42 -71.48 -35.59
C LEU A 16 27.48 -70.15 -36.34
N ALA A 17 26.31 -69.68 -36.79
CA ALA A 17 26.14 -68.52 -37.64
C ALA A 17 26.48 -67.20 -36.91
N LEU A 18 27.19 -66.32 -37.63
CA LEU A 18 27.55 -64.97 -37.20
C LEU A 18 26.33 -64.01 -37.25
N LEU A 19 26.12 -63.28 -36.17
CA LEU A 19 25.72 -61.86 -36.22
C LEU A 19 26.46 -61.13 -35.09
N SER A 20 27.29 -60.16 -35.48
CA SER A 20 28.03 -59.29 -34.58
C SER A 20 27.53 -57.86 -34.76
N PHE A 21 27.06 -57.25 -33.68
CA PHE A 21 27.09 -55.80 -33.48
C PHE A 21 27.74 -55.54 -32.13
N THR A 22 28.78 -54.72 -32.16
CA THR A 22 29.52 -54.19 -31.02
C THR A 22 28.66 -53.15 -30.30
N ALA A 23 28.35 -53.37 -29.01
CA ALA A 23 27.87 -52.32 -28.13
C ALA A 23 29.07 -51.73 -27.37
N ILE A 24 29.44 -50.50 -27.73
CA ILE A 24 30.25 -49.61 -26.91
C ILE A 24 29.30 -49.08 -25.82
N SER A 25 29.64 -49.32 -24.56
CA SER A 25 28.93 -48.75 -23.41
C SER A 25 29.37 -47.30 -23.22
N CYS A 26 28.60 -46.34 -23.73
CA CYS A 26 28.67 -44.95 -23.28
C CYS A 26 27.87 -44.83 -21.98
N ASN A 27 28.48 -44.23 -20.96
CA ASN A 27 27.86 -43.87 -19.71
C ASN A 27 27.38 -42.41 -19.84
N ASP A 28 26.16 -42.22 -20.34
CA ASP A 28 25.52 -40.89 -20.41
C ASP A 28 24.53 -40.78 -19.25
N ASP A 29 24.96 -40.16 -18.16
CA ASP A 29 24.10 -39.65 -17.09
C ASP A 29 23.44 -38.34 -17.56
N ASP A 30 22.50 -38.44 -18.50
CA ASP A 30 21.62 -37.33 -18.87
C ASP A 30 20.46 -37.26 -17.86
N ASN A 31 20.71 -36.65 -16.70
CA ASN A 31 19.65 -36.14 -15.81
C ASN A 31 19.04 -34.88 -16.43
N ASN A 32 18.38 -35.03 -17.58
CA ASN A 32 17.49 -34.02 -18.11
C ASN A 32 16.15 -34.16 -17.39
N GLU A 33 16.10 -33.71 -16.13
CA GLU A 33 14.82 -33.40 -15.52
C GLU A 33 14.19 -32.32 -16.38
N MET A 34 13.25 -32.73 -17.23
CA MET A 34 12.39 -31.81 -17.97
C MET A 34 11.68 -30.93 -16.93
N MET A 35 12.23 -29.75 -16.70
CA MET A 35 11.67 -28.74 -15.83
C MET A 35 10.28 -28.44 -16.39
N MET A 36 9.25 -28.99 -15.76
CA MET A 36 7.87 -28.69 -16.08
C MET A 36 7.75 -27.15 -16.11
N PRO A 37 7.21 -26.55 -17.17
CA PRO A 37 7.05 -25.11 -17.20
C PRO A 37 6.24 -24.72 -15.97
N VAL A 38 6.89 -24.00 -15.04
CA VAL A 38 6.20 -23.45 -13.88
C VAL A 38 5.18 -22.49 -14.46
N SER A 39 3.90 -22.82 -14.26
CA SER A 39 2.82 -21.95 -14.72
C SER A 39 2.93 -20.63 -13.99
N ALA A 40 2.95 -19.53 -14.74
CA ALA A 40 2.98 -18.19 -14.17
C ALA A 40 1.84 -18.01 -13.15
N PRO A 41 2.11 -17.35 -12.00
CA PRO A 41 1.08 -17.12 -10.99
C PRO A 41 -0.08 -16.30 -11.55
N ASP A 42 -1.30 -16.57 -11.10
CA ASP A 42 -2.48 -15.80 -11.53
C ASP A 42 -2.67 -14.55 -10.67
N VAL A 43 -1.78 -13.58 -10.87
CA VAL A 43 -1.73 -12.38 -10.02
C VAL A 43 -1.68 -11.14 -10.90
N ASN A 44 -2.42 -10.12 -10.48
CA ASN A 44 -2.37 -8.80 -11.11
C ASN A 44 -1.39 -7.93 -10.35
N PHE A 45 -0.63 -7.12 -11.08
CA PHE A 45 0.29 -6.14 -10.51
C PHE A 45 0.31 -4.88 -11.37
N THR A 46 0.70 -3.79 -10.72
CA THR A 46 0.98 -2.51 -11.36
C THR A 46 2.45 -2.49 -11.74
N ALA A 47 2.75 -2.01 -12.93
CA ALA A 47 4.09 -1.92 -13.48
C ALA A 47 4.38 -0.48 -13.90
N LEU A 48 5.64 -0.07 -13.75
CA LEU A 48 6.15 1.20 -14.23
C LEU A 48 7.03 0.96 -15.45
N ALA A 49 6.72 1.60 -16.58
CA ALA A 49 7.60 1.65 -17.73
C ALA A 49 8.54 2.85 -17.69
N SER A 50 9.73 2.71 -18.30
CA SER A 50 10.80 3.72 -18.33
C SER A 50 10.41 5.05 -19.00
N ASN A 51 9.28 5.10 -19.71
CA ASN A 51 8.71 6.29 -20.30
C ASN A 51 7.66 6.98 -19.41
N ASN A 52 7.73 6.79 -18.08
CA ASN A 52 6.77 7.31 -17.10
C ASN A 52 5.32 6.89 -17.39
N THR A 53 5.09 5.60 -17.62
CA THR A 53 3.74 5.06 -17.84
C THR A 53 3.44 3.99 -16.80
N ILE A 54 2.27 4.10 -16.16
CA ILE A 54 1.73 3.03 -15.33
C ILE A 54 0.99 2.04 -16.23
N LEU A 55 1.30 0.77 -16.06
CA LEU A 55 0.72 -0.35 -16.76
C LEU A 55 0.13 -1.31 -15.72
N THR A 56 -0.95 -2.02 -16.06
CA THR A 56 -1.42 -3.14 -15.24
C THR A 56 -1.29 -4.42 -16.05
N PHE A 57 -0.75 -5.46 -15.44
CA PHE A 57 -0.61 -6.77 -16.07
C PHE A 57 -1.21 -7.85 -15.16
N ASN A 58 -1.57 -8.96 -15.79
CA ASN A 58 -1.63 -10.25 -15.11
C ASN A 58 -0.34 -11.01 -15.46
N ALA A 59 0.28 -11.67 -14.49
CA ALA A 59 1.55 -12.37 -14.72
C ALA A 59 1.47 -13.50 -15.77
N ARG A 60 0.26 -14.00 -16.10
CA ARG A 60 0.02 -14.96 -17.18
C ARG A 60 -0.07 -14.33 -18.58
N ASN A 61 -0.10 -13.00 -18.69
CA ASN A 61 -0.15 -12.30 -19.96
C ASN A 61 0.66 -11.00 -19.94
N LEU A 62 1.97 -11.11 -20.20
CA LEU A 62 2.89 -9.97 -20.29
C LEU A 62 2.93 -9.30 -21.68
N GLY A 63 2.21 -9.88 -22.65
CA GLY A 63 2.14 -9.39 -24.02
C GLY A 63 1.27 -8.14 -24.17
N THR A 64 0.21 -8.05 -23.36
CA THR A 64 -0.77 -6.97 -23.44
C THR A 64 -1.16 -6.51 -22.04
N PRO A 65 -0.89 -5.24 -21.67
CA PRO A 65 -1.36 -4.70 -20.40
C PRO A 65 -2.90 -4.59 -20.39
N THR A 66 -3.52 -4.81 -19.22
CA THR A 66 -4.96 -4.63 -19.01
C THR A 66 -5.34 -3.16 -18.85
N SER A 67 -4.38 -2.30 -18.50
CA SER A 67 -4.52 -0.84 -18.43
C SER A 67 -3.20 -0.16 -18.80
N THR A 68 -3.27 1.03 -19.37
CA THR A 68 -2.11 1.86 -19.71
C THR A 68 -2.44 3.32 -19.47
N THR A 69 -1.73 3.94 -18.52
CA THR A 69 -1.96 5.31 -18.06
C THR A 69 -0.63 6.06 -18.01
N PRO A 70 -0.40 7.04 -18.92
CA PRO A 70 0.79 7.90 -18.83
C PRO A 70 0.78 8.73 -17.54
N ILE A 71 1.93 8.83 -16.88
CA ILE A 71 2.09 9.73 -15.74
C ILE A 71 2.24 11.17 -16.26
N VAL A 72 1.48 12.09 -15.67
CA VAL A 72 1.43 13.51 -16.05
C VAL A 72 1.63 14.40 -14.83
N GLY A 73 2.03 15.65 -15.05
CA GLY A 73 2.24 16.64 -13.97
C GLY A 73 3.63 16.60 -13.33
N LEU A 74 4.54 15.76 -13.84
CA LEU A 74 5.94 15.75 -13.42
C LEU A 74 6.69 17.00 -13.92
N PRO A 75 7.67 17.52 -13.16
CA PRO A 75 8.60 18.54 -13.65
C PRO A 75 9.34 18.10 -14.92
N ALA A 76 9.84 19.06 -15.69
CA ALA A 76 10.64 18.76 -16.88
C ALA A 76 11.87 17.91 -16.51
N SER A 77 12.13 16.87 -17.31
CA SER A 77 13.23 15.91 -17.11
C SER A 77 13.15 15.05 -15.85
N GLU A 78 12.01 15.04 -15.13
CA GLU A 78 11.77 14.11 -14.04
C GLU A 78 11.27 12.75 -14.59
N SER A 79 11.90 11.67 -14.14
CA SER A 79 11.41 10.30 -14.34
C SER A 79 11.05 9.65 -13.02
N ILE A 80 10.04 8.78 -13.01
CA ILE A 80 9.80 7.87 -11.89
C ILE A 80 10.73 6.67 -12.04
N VAL A 81 11.34 6.24 -10.93
CA VAL A 81 12.33 5.15 -10.91
C VAL A 81 11.82 3.90 -10.20
N SER A 82 10.99 4.03 -9.17
CA SER A 82 10.41 2.91 -8.41
C SER A 82 9.04 3.31 -7.85
N ILE A 83 8.16 2.33 -7.67
CA ILE A 83 6.79 2.49 -7.16
C ILE A 83 6.49 1.45 -6.10
N ASP A 84 5.64 1.80 -5.13
CA ASP A 84 5.06 0.84 -4.19
C ASP A 84 3.74 1.37 -3.60
N TYR A 85 2.87 0.49 -3.11
CA TYR A 85 1.63 0.83 -2.43
C TYR A 85 1.83 0.92 -0.92
N ARG A 86 1.42 2.03 -0.32
CA ARG A 86 1.41 2.16 1.14
C ARG A 86 0.30 1.32 1.77
N PRO A 87 0.57 0.25 2.54
CA PRO A 87 -0.49 -0.60 3.08
C PRO A 87 -1.45 0.13 4.01
N ALA A 88 -0.97 1.18 4.71
CA ALA A 88 -1.78 1.97 5.62
C ALA A 88 -2.86 2.83 4.92
N THR A 89 -2.74 3.09 3.61
CA THR A 89 -3.67 3.99 2.88
C THR A 89 -4.14 3.43 1.55
N GLY A 90 -3.41 2.48 0.95
CA GLY A 90 -3.61 1.95 -0.40
C GLY A 90 -3.12 2.85 -1.52
N GLN A 91 -2.51 3.99 -1.22
CA GLN A 91 -2.06 4.93 -2.26
C GLN A 91 -0.79 4.39 -2.94
N LEU A 92 -0.69 4.58 -4.26
CA LEU A 92 0.52 4.32 -5.02
C LEU A 92 1.51 5.48 -4.84
N TYR A 93 2.67 5.17 -4.26
CA TYR A 93 3.80 6.08 -4.13
C TYR A 93 4.79 5.83 -5.26
N ALA A 94 5.52 6.88 -5.60
CA ALA A 94 6.55 6.86 -6.63
C ALA A 94 7.77 7.65 -6.16
N LEU A 95 8.97 7.09 -6.40
CA LEU A 95 10.23 7.80 -6.27
C LEU A 95 10.59 8.43 -7.61
N GLY A 96 10.81 9.75 -7.62
CA GLY A 96 11.32 10.48 -8.77
C GLY A 96 12.84 10.59 -8.77
N SER A 97 13.43 10.73 -9.96
CA SER A 97 14.86 10.91 -10.21
C SER A 97 15.46 12.12 -9.48
N SER A 98 14.66 13.13 -9.17
CA SER A 98 15.06 14.31 -8.42
C SER A 98 15.11 14.09 -6.90
N SER A 99 15.02 12.85 -6.41
CA SER A 99 14.90 12.53 -4.98
C SER A 99 13.64 13.13 -4.36
N ARG A 100 12.50 12.94 -5.02
CA ARG A 100 11.21 13.44 -4.57
C ARG A 100 10.19 12.31 -4.60
N LEU A 101 9.33 12.25 -3.58
CA LEU A 101 8.23 11.31 -3.54
C LEU A 101 6.98 11.92 -4.17
N TYR A 102 6.17 11.09 -4.82
CA TYR A 102 4.92 11.48 -5.44
C TYR A 102 3.82 10.49 -5.06
N PHE A 103 2.59 11.00 -4.93
CA PHE A 103 1.39 10.19 -5.11
C PHE A 103 1.07 10.09 -6.60
N ILE A 104 0.80 8.88 -7.08
CA ILE A 104 0.33 8.68 -8.45
C ILE A 104 -1.14 8.27 -8.42
N ASN A 105 -2.00 9.06 -9.06
CA ASN A 105 -3.37 8.63 -9.31
C ASN A 105 -3.38 7.63 -10.48
N GLU A 106 -3.63 6.36 -10.19
CA GLU A 106 -3.57 5.27 -11.19
C GLU A 106 -4.57 5.43 -12.35
N LYS A 107 -5.68 6.14 -12.10
CA LYS A 107 -6.76 6.31 -13.08
C LYS A 107 -6.49 7.47 -14.04
N SER A 108 -5.96 8.58 -13.54
CA SER A 108 -5.69 9.79 -14.35
C SER A 108 -4.24 9.95 -14.76
N GLY A 109 -3.32 9.25 -14.09
CA GLY A 109 -1.88 9.41 -14.25
C GLY A 109 -1.32 10.65 -13.54
N ALA A 110 -2.13 11.44 -12.85
CA ALA A 110 -1.66 12.66 -12.20
C ALA A 110 -0.65 12.33 -11.08
N ALA A 111 0.56 12.87 -11.20
CA ALA A 111 1.57 12.86 -10.15
C ALA A 111 1.44 14.09 -9.27
N THR A 112 1.24 13.88 -7.97
CA THR A 112 1.23 14.96 -6.98
C THR A 112 2.44 14.82 -6.07
N ALA A 113 3.31 15.83 -6.07
CA ALA A 113 4.53 15.79 -5.29
C ALA A 113 4.24 15.85 -3.78
N LEU A 114 4.87 14.96 -3.02
CA LEU A 114 4.82 14.93 -1.57
C LEU A 114 5.95 15.78 -0.98
N GLY A 115 5.62 16.57 0.03
CA GLY A 115 6.58 17.45 0.70
C GLY A 115 6.96 18.69 -0.13
N ALA A 116 7.72 19.59 0.50
CA ALA A 116 8.07 20.89 -0.08
C ALA A 116 9.05 20.80 -1.26
N GLY A 117 9.86 19.75 -1.33
CA GLY A 117 10.91 19.59 -2.35
C GLY A 117 11.59 18.24 -2.27
N SER A 118 12.75 18.12 -2.91
CA SER A 118 13.58 16.93 -2.83
C SER A 118 14.03 16.65 -1.40
N PHE A 119 14.07 15.38 -1.02
CA PHE A 119 14.65 14.97 0.26
C PHE A 119 16.17 14.98 0.23
N SER A 120 16.78 15.01 1.42
CA SER A 120 18.23 14.93 1.62
C SER A 120 18.56 13.89 2.70
N PRO A 121 19.61 13.06 2.54
CA PRO A 121 20.49 12.97 1.35
C PRO A 121 19.75 12.54 0.09
N ILE A 122 20.19 13.03 -1.07
CA ILE A 122 19.64 12.65 -2.37
C ILE A 122 19.95 11.18 -2.68
N VAL A 123 19.17 10.58 -3.57
CA VAL A 123 19.38 9.22 -4.08
C VAL A 123 20.78 9.12 -4.71
N ALA A 124 21.54 8.12 -4.28
CA ALA A 124 22.84 7.79 -4.83
C ALA A 124 22.73 6.60 -5.80
N GLY A 125 23.59 6.56 -6.82
CA GLY A 125 23.61 5.43 -7.76
C GLY A 125 22.58 5.50 -8.88
N GLY A 126 22.55 4.45 -9.71
CA GLY A 126 21.74 4.38 -10.93
C GLY A 126 20.45 3.59 -10.78
N ASN A 127 20.40 2.66 -9.82
CA ASN A 127 19.22 1.87 -9.49
C ASN A 127 18.83 2.07 -8.02
N ALA A 128 17.58 2.47 -7.81
CA ALA A 128 17.00 2.71 -6.48
C ALA A 128 15.63 2.05 -6.40
N SER A 129 15.42 1.29 -5.34
CA SER A 129 14.17 0.57 -5.06
C SER A 129 13.61 1.07 -3.73
N LEU A 130 12.29 1.26 -3.70
CA LEU A 130 11.55 1.69 -2.52
C LEU A 130 10.54 0.62 -2.14
N ASP A 131 10.34 0.41 -0.84
CA ASP A 131 9.28 -0.48 -0.35
C ASP A 131 8.79 -0.07 1.03
N PHE A 132 7.50 -0.24 1.29
CA PHE A 132 6.86 0.11 2.55
C PHE A 132 7.09 -0.96 3.62
N ASN A 133 7.72 -0.57 4.72
CA ASN A 133 7.72 -1.39 5.93
C ASN A 133 6.32 -1.35 6.58
N PRO A 134 5.55 -2.45 6.57
CA PRO A 134 4.16 -2.46 7.02
C PRO A 134 4.02 -2.41 8.55
N THR A 135 5.10 -2.65 9.30
CA THR A 135 5.07 -2.69 10.77
C THR A 135 5.25 -1.32 11.41
N VAL A 136 6.02 -0.43 10.78
CA VAL A 136 6.33 0.91 11.29
C VAL A 136 5.83 2.04 10.39
N ASP A 137 5.25 1.70 9.23
CA ASP A 137 4.72 2.64 8.25
C ASP A 137 5.77 3.67 7.82
N ARG A 138 6.87 3.15 7.29
CA ARG A 138 8.00 3.93 6.75
C ARG A 138 8.40 3.34 5.42
N ILE A 139 8.93 4.19 4.54
CA ILE A 139 9.45 3.75 3.24
C ILE A 139 10.92 3.43 3.44
N ARG A 140 11.34 2.22 3.09
CA ARG A 140 12.74 1.87 2.91
C ARG A 140 13.15 2.28 1.49
N LEU A 141 14.32 2.88 1.36
CA LEU A 141 14.95 3.13 0.06
C LEU A 141 16.35 2.54 0.11
N VAL A 142 16.64 1.65 -0.83
CA VAL A 142 17.96 1.06 -1.02
C VAL A 142 18.43 1.29 -2.46
N THR A 143 19.73 1.46 -2.64
CA THR A 143 20.34 1.70 -3.96
C THR A 143 21.47 0.72 -4.24
N ASP A 144 21.84 0.61 -5.52
CA ASP A 144 22.98 -0.17 -5.99
C ASP A 144 24.34 0.26 -5.40
N SER A 145 24.42 1.49 -4.88
CA SER A 145 25.59 2.04 -4.20
C SER A 145 25.69 1.63 -2.72
N GLY A 146 24.68 0.94 -2.19
CA GLY A 146 24.58 0.56 -0.78
C GLY A 146 24.01 1.65 0.13
N GLN A 147 23.47 2.74 -0.43
CA GLN A 147 22.70 3.72 0.34
C GLN A 147 21.43 3.04 0.91
N ASN A 148 21.14 3.32 2.18
CA ASN A 148 20.01 2.75 2.92
C ASN A 148 19.30 3.84 3.73
N LEU A 149 18.11 4.25 3.30
CA LEU A 149 17.34 5.35 3.92
C LEU A 149 15.99 4.88 4.43
N ARG A 150 15.50 5.54 5.47
CA ARG A 150 14.09 5.51 5.88
C ARG A 150 13.45 6.86 5.59
N LEU A 151 12.39 6.88 4.79
CA LEU A 151 11.62 8.08 4.45
C LEU A 151 10.29 8.14 5.20
N HIS A 152 9.79 9.35 5.40
CA HIS A 152 8.51 9.63 6.05
C HIS A 152 7.40 9.72 5.00
N PRO A 153 6.36 8.86 5.05
CA PRO A 153 5.35 8.82 4.00
C PRO A 153 4.41 10.03 3.98
N GLU A 154 4.33 10.80 5.06
CA GLU A 154 3.54 12.03 5.12
C GLU A 154 4.33 13.33 4.91
N LEU A 155 5.66 13.30 5.02
CA LEU A 155 6.49 14.51 4.89
C LEU A 155 7.31 14.51 3.60
N GLY A 156 7.55 13.34 3.00
CA GLY A 156 8.40 13.20 1.83
C GLY A 156 9.89 13.38 2.14
N THR A 157 10.30 13.33 3.41
CA THR A 157 11.67 13.58 3.87
C THR A 157 12.34 12.32 4.41
N VAL A 158 13.68 12.31 4.46
CA VAL A 158 14.45 11.29 5.18
C VAL A 158 14.22 11.44 6.68
N VAL A 159 13.85 10.34 7.35
CA VAL A 159 13.78 10.23 8.81
C VAL A 159 15.14 9.84 9.35
N VAL A 160 15.77 8.82 8.75
CA VAL A 160 17.07 8.28 9.17
C VAL A 160 17.87 7.83 7.96
N THR A 161 19.18 8.10 7.98
CA THR A 161 20.18 7.40 7.15
C THR A 161 20.68 6.21 7.96
N ASP A 162 20.33 5.01 7.54
CA ASP A 162 20.66 3.77 8.24
C ASP A 162 22.07 3.29 7.87
N GLY A 163 22.51 2.19 8.48
CA GLY A 163 23.78 1.55 8.13
C GLY A 163 23.86 1.24 6.65
N ILE A 164 25.00 1.56 6.03
CA ILE A 164 25.26 1.21 4.62
C ILE A 164 25.14 -0.30 4.43
N ILE A 165 24.72 -0.73 3.25
CA ILE A 165 24.66 -2.15 2.91
C ILE A 165 26.02 -2.80 3.18
N ASN A 166 26.02 -3.85 3.99
CA ASN A 166 27.21 -4.59 4.39
C ASN A 166 26.93 -6.09 4.45
N GLY A 167 27.97 -6.90 4.27
CA GLY A 167 27.79 -8.29 3.88
C GLY A 167 27.59 -8.41 2.37
N GLY A 168 27.80 -9.61 1.81
CA GLY A 168 28.00 -9.78 0.37
C GLY A 168 29.32 -9.14 -0.10
N ALA A 169 29.94 -9.71 -1.13
CA ALA A 169 31.20 -9.17 -1.64
C ALA A 169 30.89 -8.10 -2.70
N ASN A 170 31.00 -6.82 -2.32
CA ASN A 170 30.66 -5.66 -3.18
C ASN A 170 29.20 -5.69 -3.67
N ALA A 171 28.25 -5.87 -2.75
CA ALA A 171 26.84 -6.01 -3.09
C ALA A 171 26.31 -4.81 -3.89
N LYS A 172 25.53 -5.10 -4.95
CA LYS A 172 24.80 -4.11 -5.74
C LYS A 172 23.31 -4.41 -5.67
N ILE A 173 22.64 -3.85 -4.67
CA ILE A 173 21.23 -4.09 -4.44
C ILE A 173 20.40 -3.36 -5.49
N GLY A 174 19.70 -4.12 -6.32
CA GLY A 174 18.87 -3.58 -7.39
C GLY A 174 17.38 -3.60 -7.10
N ALA A 175 16.93 -4.34 -6.08
CA ALA A 175 15.52 -4.43 -5.70
C ALA A 175 15.40 -4.80 -4.22
N VAL A 176 14.39 -4.25 -3.54
CA VAL A 176 14.04 -4.62 -2.16
C VAL A 176 12.53 -4.78 -2.00
N ALA A 177 12.10 -5.68 -1.11
CA ALA A 177 10.68 -5.86 -0.79
C ALA A 177 10.47 -6.39 0.64
N TYR A 178 9.47 -5.88 1.34
CA TYR A 178 9.02 -6.36 2.64
C TYR A 178 7.92 -7.43 2.52
N THR A 179 7.94 -8.38 3.44
CA THR A 179 6.81 -9.31 3.63
C THR A 179 5.68 -8.69 4.44
N ASN A 180 4.48 -9.28 4.34
CA ASN A 180 3.27 -8.90 5.06
C ASN A 180 2.81 -7.46 4.77
N SER A 181 2.79 -7.05 3.49
CA SER A 181 2.36 -5.71 3.01
C SER A 181 0.87 -5.42 3.28
N MET A 182 0.50 -5.35 4.55
CA MET A 182 -0.84 -5.15 5.08
C MET A 182 -0.81 -4.26 6.33
N ALA A 183 -1.82 -3.41 6.50
CA ALA A 183 -1.93 -2.53 7.65
C ALA A 183 -2.08 -3.31 8.97
N GLY A 184 -1.24 -2.99 9.96
CA GLY A 184 -1.22 -3.68 11.25
C GLY A 184 -0.45 -4.99 11.28
N ALA A 185 0.41 -5.25 10.27
CA ALA A 185 1.37 -6.33 10.34
C ALA A 185 2.22 -6.23 11.62
N THR A 186 2.36 -7.34 12.33
CA THR A 186 3.13 -7.42 13.59
C THR A 186 4.57 -7.88 13.38
N ALA A 187 4.89 -8.37 12.18
CA ALA A 187 6.22 -8.79 11.77
C ALA A 187 6.40 -8.55 10.27
N THR A 188 7.64 -8.35 9.85
CA THR A 188 8.03 -8.23 8.44
C THR A 188 9.50 -8.62 8.29
N MET A 189 9.88 -9.05 7.09
CA MET A 189 11.25 -9.35 6.68
C MET A 189 11.54 -8.56 5.41
N LEU A 190 12.72 -7.95 5.33
CA LEU A 190 13.20 -7.25 4.14
C LEU A 190 14.10 -8.18 3.33
N TYR A 191 13.76 -8.34 2.06
CA TYR A 191 14.58 -9.06 1.09
C TYR A 191 15.25 -8.09 0.13
N ASP A 192 16.45 -8.45 -0.30
CA ASP A 192 17.30 -7.66 -1.19
C ASP A 192 17.80 -8.56 -2.33
N ILE A 193 17.66 -8.11 -3.58
CA ILE A 193 18.25 -8.78 -4.74
C ILE A 193 19.55 -8.07 -5.10
N ASP A 194 20.65 -8.82 -5.04
CA ASP A 194 21.98 -8.36 -5.49
C ASP A 194 22.20 -8.74 -6.96
N PHE A 195 22.30 -7.72 -7.83
CA PHE A 195 22.47 -7.88 -9.27
C PHE A 195 23.93 -8.15 -9.67
N GLU A 196 24.91 -7.95 -8.78
CA GLU A 196 26.30 -8.27 -9.07
C GLU A 196 26.59 -9.74 -8.79
N GLN A 197 25.99 -10.27 -7.72
CA GLN A 197 26.27 -11.62 -7.25
C GLN A 197 25.17 -12.64 -7.58
N ASP A 198 24.07 -12.19 -8.19
CA ASP A 198 22.89 -13.00 -8.50
C ASP A 198 22.37 -13.78 -7.29
N LYS A 199 22.18 -13.06 -6.18
CA LYS A 199 21.78 -13.63 -4.88
C LYS A 199 20.57 -12.92 -4.31
N LEU A 200 19.72 -13.70 -3.63
CA LEU A 200 18.74 -13.18 -2.70
C LEU A 200 19.37 -13.11 -1.30
N TYR A 201 19.23 -11.95 -0.67
CA TYR A 201 19.59 -11.72 0.72
C TYR A 201 18.36 -11.34 1.53
N MET A 202 18.42 -11.59 2.83
CA MET A 202 17.56 -10.97 3.82
C MET A 202 18.39 -9.89 4.54
N GLN A 203 17.90 -8.66 4.59
CA GLN A 203 18.57 -7.61 5.35
C GLN A 203 18.14 -7.69 6.82
N THR A 204 19.03 -8.16 7.68
CA THR A 204 18.72 -8.40 9.10
C THR A 204 19.89 -8.06 10.03
N PRO A 205 19.74 -7.08 10.94
CA PRO A 205 18.60 -6.16 11.02
C PRO A 205 18.63 -5.12 9.86
N PRO A 206 17.46 -4.70 9.33
CA PRO A 206 17.39 -3.75 8.22
C PRO A 206 18.13 -2.43 8.44
N ASN A 207 18.09 -1.92 9.67
CA ASN A 207 18.67 -0.61 10.01
C ASN A 207 20.21 -0.64 10.08
N ASP A 208 20.82 -1.82 10.22
CA ASP A 208 22.28 -1.95 10.22
C ASP A 208 22.81 -2.16 8.81
N GLY A 209 21.94 -2.44 7.82
CA GLY A 209 22.33 -2.71 6.45
C GLY A 209 22.89 -4.13 6.21
N THR A 210 22.87 -5.00 7.22
CA THR A 210 23.53 -6.31 7.18
C THR A 210 22.77 -7.32 6.33
N LEU A 211 23.43 -7.87 5.31
CA LEU A 211 22.90 -8.89 4.43
C LEU A 211 23.20 -10.30 4.96
N GLN A 212 22.15 -11.10 5.08
CA GLN A 212 22.22 -12.54 5.33
C GLN A 212 21.82 -13.30 4.06
N LEU A 213 22.70 -14.17 3.56
CA LEU A 213 22.42 -14.94 2.34
C LEU A 213 21.21 -15.85 2.53
N VAL A 214 20.27 -15.78 1.58
CA VAL A 214 19.17 -16.75 1.44
C VAL A 214 19.57 -17.83 0.44
N GLY A 215 19.99 -17.43 -0.77
CA GLY A 215 20.47 -18.37 -1.78
C GLY A 215 20.76 -17.69 -3.12
N ASP A 216 21.22 -18.47 -4.09
CA ASP A 216 21.51 -18.00 -5.45
C ASP A 216 20.21 -17.90 -6.25
N LEU A 217 20.06 -16.82 -7.04
CA LEU A 217 18.94 -16.63 -7.96
C LEU A 217 18.94 -17.70 -9.07
N GLY A 218 20.12 -18.18 -9.45
CA GLY A 218 20.29 -19.16 -10.53
C GLY A 218 20.10 -18.58 -11.94
N VAL A 219 19.88 -17.27 -12.05
CA VAL A 219 19.80 -16.50 -13.29
C VAL A 219 20.53 -15.16 -13.10
N ASN A 220 21.06 -14.61 -14.19
CA ASN A 220 21.85 -13.38 -14.16
C ASN A 220 20.95 -12.15 -14.27
N PHE A 221 20.88 -11.36 -13.21
CA PHE A 221 20.11 -10.13 -13.14
C PHE A 221 20.96 -8.96 -13.65
N GLN A 222 20.45 -8.19 -14.61
CA GLN A 222 21.20 -7.10 -15.24
C GLN A 222 20.33 -5.86 -15.46
N GLY A 223 20.99 -4.70 -15.54
CA GLY A 223 20.35 -3.43 -15.80
C GLY A 223 19.69 -2.84 -14.54
N VAL A 224 18.46 -2.35 -14.68
CA VAL A 224 17.64 -1.84 -13.57
C VAL A 224 16.51 -2.80 -13.28
N GLY A 225 15.90 -2.70 -12.10
CA GLY A 225 14.80 -3.60 -11.76
C GLY A 225 14.17 -3.23 -10.43
N ASP A 226 13.16 -4.00 -10.06
CA ASP A 226 12.48 -3.87 -8.78
C ASP A 226 11.86 -5.22 -8.39
N MET A 227 11.36 -5.31 -7.17
CA MET A 227 10.72 -6.51 -6.61
C MET A 227 9.57 -6.08 -5.73
N ASP A 228 8.52 -6.92 -5.66
CA ASP A 228 7.49 -6.79 -4.65
C ASP A 228 6.95 -8.17 -4.25
N ILE A 229 6.37 -8.24 -3.07
CA ILE A 229 5.83 -9.42 -2.42
C ILE A 229 4.35 -9.18 -2.13
N LEU A 230 3.50 -10.10 -2.56
CA LEU A 230 2.06 -10.04 -2.25
C LEU A 230 1.83 -9.96 -0.74
N ALA A 231 0.75 -9.28 -0.33
CA ALA A 231 0.44 -9.06 1.08
C ALA A 231 0.39 -10.34 1.93
N ASP A 232 0.00 -11.48 1.35
CA ASP A 232 -0.04 -12.79 2.02
C ASP A 232 1.24 -13.63 1.86
N ASN A 233 2.27 -13.06 1.23
CA ASN A 233 3.56 -13.65 0.87
C ASN A 233 3.48 -14.85 -0.08
N SER A 234 2.32 -15.10 -0.71
CA SER A 234 2.14 -16.27 -1.58
C SER A 234 2.94 -16.19 -2.88
N THR A 235 3.27 -14.97 -3.33
CA THR A 235 4.04 -14.71 -4.54
C THR A 235 4.99 -13.54 -4.31
N ALA A 236 6.24 -13.70 -4.73
CA ALA A 236 7.18 -12.60 -4.91
C ALA A 236 7.56 -12.50 -6.38
N LEU A 237 7.49 -11.30 -6.95
CA LEU A 237 7.85 -11.03 -8.33
C LEU A 237 9.01 -10.05 -8.39
N ALA A 238 9.93 -10.26 -9.32
CA ALA A 238 10.97 -9.31 -9.64
C ALA A 238 10.99 -9.02 -11.14
N VAL A 239 11.29 -7.78 -11.52
CA VAL A 239 11.50 -7.38 -12.90
C VAL A 239 12.92 -6.91 -13.10
N THR A 240 13.51 -7.25 -14.25
CA THR A 240 14.75 -6.65 -14.73
C THR A 240 14.51 -6.01 -16.07
N ASN A 241 15.09 -4.84 -16.32
CA ASN A 241 15.18 -4.17 -17.60
C ASN A 241 16.65 -4.02 -18.01
N ASN A 242 17.04 -4.73 -19.07
CA ASN A 242 18.37 -4.59 -19.64
C ASN A 242 18.25 -4.23 -21.12
N ALA A 243 18.83 -3.10 -21.51
CA ALA A 243 18.77 -2.59 -22.88
C ALA A 243 17.35 -2.55 -23.48
N ASN A 244 16.36 -2.10 -22.69
CA ASN A 244 14.92 -2.05 -23.03
C ASN A 244 14.23 -3.40 -23.20
N VAL A 245 14.86 -4.51 -22.79
CA VAL A 245 14.21 -5.82 -22.69
C VAL A 245 13.89 -6.06 -21.23
N SER A 246 12.59 -6.16 -20.92
CA SER A 246 12.12 -6.43 -19.56
C SER A 246 11.67 -7.86 -19.41
N THR A 247 12.11 -8.53 -18.35
CA THR A 247 11.75 -9.92 -18.00
C THR A 247 11.18 -9.96 -16.60
N LEU A 248 10.10 -10.72 -16.40
CA LEU A 248 9.49 -10.99 -15.10
C LEU A 248 10.00 -12.32 -14.55
N TYR A 249 10.27 -12.37 -13.25
CA TYR A 249 10.66 -13.58 -12.52
C TYR A 249 9.76 -13.79 -11.31
N THR A 250 9.45 -15.04 -10.97
CA THR A 250 9.04 -15.36 -9.59
C THR A 250 10.26 -15.62 -8.74
N ILE A 251 10.25 -15.19 -7.49
CA ILE A 251 11.35 -15.41 -6.53
C ILE A 251 10.84 -16.31 -5.40
N ASP A 252 11.56 -17.40 -5.14
CA ASP A 252 11.34 -18.20 -3.93
C ASP A 252 12.06 -17.56 -2.74
N LEU A 253 11.29 -17.02 -1.80
CA LEU A 253 11.82 -16.32 -0.62
C LEU A 253 12.56 -17.24 0.38
N THR A 254 12.41 -18.56 0.25
CA THR A 254 13.10 -19.54 1.12
C THR A 254 14.42 -20.00 0.53
N THR A 255 14.45 -20.23 -0.78
CA THR A 255 15.63 -20.80 -1.47
C THR A 255 16.45 -19.76 -2.22
N GLY A 256 15.89 -18.58 -2.48
CA GLY A 256 16.48 -17.55 -3.34
C GLY A 256 16.26 -17.80 -4.84
N LYS A 257 15.74 -18.96 -5.26
CA LYS A 257 15.67 -19.31 -6.67
C LYS A 257 14.71 -18.39 -7.45
N ALA A 258 15.20 -17.84 -8.55
CA ALA A 258 14.38 -17.12 -9.53
C ALA A 258 13.93 -18.06 -10.65
N VAL A 259 12.69 -17.87 -11.13
CA VAL A 259 12.14 -18.59 -12.29
C VAL A 259 11.62 -17.57 -13.29
N ASP A 260 12.12 -17.65 -14.53
CA ASP A 260 11.68 -16.79 -15.65
C ASP A 260 10.20 -17.06 -15.97
N VAL A 261 9.39 -16.00 -15.87
CA VAL A 261 7.97 -16.01 -16.20
C VAL A 261 7.76 -15.62 -17.68
N GLY A 262 8.57 -14.70 -18.18
CA GLY A 262 8.51 -14.23 -19.55
C GLY A 262 8.88 -12.76 -19.71
N LYS A 263 8.87 -12.31 -20.97
CA LYS A 263 9.24 -10.94 -21.35
C LYS A 263 8.03 -10.05 -21.56
N PHE A 264 8.17 -8.79 -21.17
CA PHE A 264 7.18 -7.74 -21.45
C PHE A 264 7.33 -7.21 -22.88
N THR A 265 6.23 -6.71 -23.44
CA THR A 265 6.25 -5.91 -24.68
C THR A 265 6.60 -4.44 -24.44
N ALA A 266 6.65 -4.00 -23.18
CA ALA A 266 7.01 -2.66 -22.75
C ALA A 266 8.32 -2.65 -21.94
N PRO A 267 9.05 -1.52 -21.90
CA PRO A 267 10.26 -1.37 -21.11
C PRO A 267 9.93 -1.12 -19.62
N VAL A 268 9.36 -2.12 -18.94
CA VAL A 268 9.05 -2.11 -17.50
C VAL A 268 10.34 -2.07 -16.68
N ILE A 269 10.39 -1.22 -15.66
CA ILE A 269 11.53 -1.02 -14.75
C ILE A 269 11.19 -1.27 -13.28
N SER A 270 9.91 -1.23 -12.90
CA SER A 270 9.46 -1.48 -11.53
C SER A 270 8.05 -2.09 -11.53
N LEU A 271 7.68 -2.76 -10.44
CA LEU A 271 6.38 -3.37 -10.23
C LEU A 271 5.94 -3.21 -8.78
N ALA A 272 4.63 -3.22 -8.53
CA ALA A 272 4.05 -3.22 -7.21
C ALA A 272 2.69 -3.94 -7.18
N PHE A 273 2.38 -4.61 -6.09
CA PHE A 273 1.13 -5.27 -5.79
C PHE A 273 0.19 -4.33 -5.06
N LYS A 274 -1.04 -4.21 -5.59
CA LYS A 274 -2.06 -3.39 -4.95
C LYS A 274 -2.44 -4.00 -3.59
N THR A 275 -2.39 -3.18 -2.54
CA THR A 275 -2.73 -3.63 -1.18
C THR A 275 -4.23 -3.85 -1.02
N ASN A 276 -4.61 -4.57 0.03
CA ASN A 276 -6.02 -4.78 0.39
C ASN A 276 -6.70 -3.46 0.80
N PRO A 277 -8.02 -3.29 0.50
CA PRO A 277 -8.81 -2.18 1.02
C PRO A 277 -8.67 -2.01 2.53
N ILE A 278 -8.50 -0.77 2.97
CA ILE A 278 -8.29 -0.43 4.37
C ILE A 278 -9.15 0.75 4.80
N ALA A 279 -9.68 0.66 6.01
CA ALA A 279 -10.37 1.70 6.73
C ALA A 279 -9.97 1.62 8.22
N TYR A 280 -10.24 2.70 8.93
CA TYR A 280 -9.90 2.89 10.33
C TYR A 280 -11.14 3.30 11.10
N ALA A 281 -11.25 2.84 12.32
CA ALA A 281 -12.25 3.31 13.26
C ALA A 281 -11.63 3.51 14.64
N THR A 282 -12.16 4.47 15.39
CA THR A 282 -11.86 4.57 16.83
C THR A 282 -13.00 3.99 17.64
N THR A 283 -12.73 3.56 18.87
CA THR A 283 -13.76 2.99 19.75
C THR A 283 -13.85 3.69 21.10
N THR A 284 -14.96 3.47 21.80
CA THR A 284 -15.17 3.92 23.19
C THR A 284 -14.11 3.38 24.17
N GLY A 285 -13.47 2.26 23.82
CA GLY A 285 -12.34 1.68 24.54
C GLY A 285 -10.97 2.29 24.19
N ASN A 286 -10.94 3.40 23.44
CA ASN A 286 -9.73 4.07 22.96
C ASN A 286 -8.81 3.13 22.16
N MET A 287 -9.41 2.34 21.26
CA MET A 287 -8.66 1.53 20.29
C MET A 287 -8.71 2.19 18.91
N LEU A 288 -7.63 2.08 18.13
CA LEU A 288 -7.62 2.27 16.69
C LEU A 288 -7.79 0.90 16.03
N VAL A 289 -8.97 0.68 15.44
CA VAL A 289 -9.31 -0.52 14.68
C VAL A 289 -8.95 -0.27 13.23
N ARG A 290 -8.21 -1.20 12.63
CA ARG A 290 -7.90 -1.25 11.20
C ARG A 290 -8.72 -2.36 10.60
N PHE A 291 -9.47 -2.08 9.56
CA PHE A 291 -10.35 -3.09 8.98
C PHE A 291 -10.48 -2.95 7.48
N ASN A 292 -10.72 -4.07 6.82
CA ASN A 292 -11.05 -4.07 5.42
C ASN A 292 -12.57 -3.76 5.26
N PRO A 293 -12.95 -2.64 4.61
CA PRO A 293 -14.35 -2.21 4.55
C PRO A 293 -15.24 -3.11 3.66
N THR A 294 -14.66 -4.03 2.88
CA THR A 294 -15.43 -4.95 2.02
C THR A 294 -15.65 -6.32 2.65
N SER A 295 -14.87 -6.69 3.67
CA SER A 295 -14.95 -8.00 4.35
C SER A 295 -15.19 -7.94 5.85
N GLY A 296 -14.88 -6.82 6.52
CA GLY A 296 -15.01 -6.65 7.97
C GLY A 296 -13.83 -7.22 8.77
N ASN A 297 -12.89 -7.92 8.12
CA ASN A 297 -11.67 -8.41 8.75
C ASN A 297 -10.90 -7.26 9.39
N ASN A 298 -10.50 -7.41 10.65
CA ASN A 298 -9.91 -6.32 11.41
C ASN A 298 -8.82 -6.76 12.40
N ASN A 299 -7.97 -5.79 12.75
CA ASN A 299 -7.05 -5.83 13.88
C ASN A 299 -7.12 -4.49 14.62
N SER A 300 -6.48 -4.37 15.79
CA SER A 300 -6.49 -3.11 16.53
C SER A 300 -5.21 -2.86 17.32
N VAL A 301 -4.98 -1.59 17.66
CA VAL A 301 -3.96 -1.13 18.59
C VAL A 301 -4.56 -0.12 19.57
N ALA A 302 -4.01 0.01 20.77
CA ALA A 302 -4.45 1.04 21.70
C ALA A 302 -4.05 2.44 21.21
N LEU A 303 -4.96 3.40 21.35
CA LEU A 303 -4.61 4.82 21.23
C LEU A 303 -3.83 5.26 22.46
N THR A 304 -2.74 6.00 22.24
CA THR A 304 -1.91 6.55 23.33
C THR A 304 -1.73 8.06 23.16
N GLY A 305 -1.57 8.78 24.28
CA GLY A 305 -1.48 10.26 24.29
C GLY A 305 -2.78 11.00 24.66
N LEU A 306 -3.87 10.25 24.91
CA LEU A 306 -5.13 10.82 25.40
C LEU A 306 -5.05 11.23 26.87
N ALA A 307 -5.74 12.32 27.22
CA ALA A 307 -5.94 12.75 28.60
C ALA A 307 -7.02 11.91 29.30
N ALA A 308 -7.16 12.08 30.62
CA ALA A 308 -8.24 11.43 31.37
C ALA A 308 -9.62 11.81 30.80
N SER A 309 -10.50 10.82 30.65
CA SER A 309 -11.86 10.98 30.07
C SER A 309 -11.88 11.58 28.66
N GLU A 310 -10.77 11.51 27.94
CA GLU A 310 -10.71 11.91 26.53
C GLU A 310 -10.96 10.71 25.61
N SER A 311 -11.74 10.94 24.57
CA SER A 311 -12.02 9.97 23.51
C SER A 311 -12.02 10.67 22.15
N ILE A 312 -11.68 9.92 21.10
CA ILE A 312 -11.75 10.41 19.73
C ILE A 312 -13.21 10.39 19.24
N VAL A 313 -13.64 11.48 18.60
CA VAL A 313 -15.01 11.68 18.09
C VAL A 313 -15.06 12.09 16.60
N GLY A 314 -13.91 12.16 15.95
CA GLY A 314 -13.80 12.37 14.51
C GLY A 314 -12.43 11.91 14.02
N LEU A 315 -12.38 11.38 12.82
CA LEU A 315 -11.20 10.74 12.23
C LEU A 315 -11.25 10.92 10.72
N ASP A 316 -10.17 11.39 10.09
CA ASP A 316 -10.09 11.43 8.62
C ASP A 316 -8.64 11.55 8.12
N PHE A 317 -8.36 11.06 6.90
CA PHE A 317 -7.10 11.21 6.21
C PHE A 317 -7.02 12.53 5.45
N ARG A 318 -5.90 13.25 5.62
CA ARG A 318 -5.59 14.44 4.81
C ARG A 318 -5.14 14.02 3.41
N PRO A 319 -5.88 14.34 2.33
CA PRO A 319 -5.54 13.89 0.98
C PRO A 319 -4.19 14.44 0.47
N ALA A 320 -3.78 15.62 0.94
CA ALA A 320 -2.55 16.28 0.51
C ALA A 320 -1.26 15.53 0.91
N ASN A 321 -1.30 14.72 1.97
CA ASN A 321 -0.10 14.03 2.47
C ASN A 321 -0.34 12.63 3.05
N GLY A 322 -1.58 12.13 3.05
CA GLY A 322 -1.90 10.79 3.56
C GLY A 322 -1.75 10.62 5.08
N ALA A 323 -1.70 11.71 5.84
CA ALA A 323 -1.70 11.66 7.31
C ALA A 323 -3.11 11.47 7.86
N LEU A 324 -3.27 10.59 8.85
CA LEU A 324 -4.52 10.42 9.58
C LEU A 324 -4.62 11.47 10.69
N TYR A 325 -5.75 12.17 10.78
CA TYR A 325 -6.05 13.12 11.85
C TYR A 325 -7.24 12.67 12.67
N ALA A 326 -7.24 13.09 13.93
CA ALA A 326 -8.34 12.84 14.86
C ALA A 326 -8.69 14.09 15.65
N ILE A 327 -9.96 14.25 16.01
CA ILE A 327 -10.43 15.27 16.97
C ILE A 327 -11.03 14.57 18.19
N SER A 328 -10.70 15.05 19.40
CA SER A 328 -11.26 14.51 20.64
C SER A 328 -12.48 15.27 21.15
N ASN A 329 -13.23 14.63 22.04
CA ASN A 329 -14.32 15.24 22.82
C ASN A 329 -13.85 16.42 23.71
N GLN A 330 -12.55 16.61 23.89
CA GLN A 330 -11.96 17.74 24.60
C GLN A 330 -11.42 18.82 23.65
N SER A 331 -11.86 18.80 22.38
CA SER A 331 -11.51 19.79 21.36
C SER A 331 -10.01 19.88 21.09
N ARG A 332 -9.29 18.76 21.14
CA ARG A 332 -7.87 18.67 20.76
C ARG A 332 -7.74 17.94 19.42
N LEU A 333 -7.04 18.57 18.47
CA LEU A 333 -6.71 17.96 17.19
C LEU A 333 -5.41 17.16 17.32
N PHE A 334 -5.33 16.02 16.67
CA PHE A 334 -4.18 15.14 16.67
C PHE A 334 -3.83 14.69 15.25
N SER A 335 -2.55 14.45 15.01
CA SER A 335 -2.12 13.47 14.00
C SER A 335 -2.02 12.09 14.65
N VAL A 336 -2.30 11.05 13.87
CA VAL A 336 -2.37 9.66 14.34
C VAL A 336 -1.29 8.84 13.63
N ASN A 337 -0.44 8.17 14.39
CA ASN A 337 0.43 7.13 13.84
C ASN A 337 -0.42 5.86 13.61
N THR A 338 -0.68 5.53 12.35
CA THR A 338 -1.56 4.42 11.94
C THR A 338 -1.04 3.05 12.38
N ALA A 339 0.27 2.87 12.59
CA ALA A 339 0.89 1.59 12.99
C ALA A 339 0.85 1.38 14.52
N SER A 340 1.17 2.40 15.31
CA SER A 340 1.31 2.32 16.77
C SER A 340 0.11 2.84 17.56
N GLY A 341 -0.79 3.62 16.95
CA GLY A 341 -1.89 4.29 17.65
C GLY A 341 -1.46 5.52 18.47
N ALA A 342 -0.19 5.95 18.36
CA ALA A 342 0.29 7.14 19.04
C ALA A 342 -0.35 8.42 18.46
N LEU A 343 -0.89 9.26 19.35
CA LEU A 343 -1.45 10.56 19.02
C LEU A 343 -0.45 11.67 19.30
N THR A 344 -0.27 12.58 18.35
CA THR A 344 0.51 13.81 18.53
C THR A 344 -0.41 15.01 18.44
N VAL A 345 -0.46 15.84 19.49
CA VAL A 345 -1.30 17.05 19.51
C VAL A 345 -0.86 18.00 18.40
N VAL A 346 -1.83 18.54 17.68
CA VAL A 346 -1.66 19.56 16.66
C VAL A 346 -2.28 20.86 17.16
N GLY A 347 -1.44 21.88 17.35
CA GLY A 347 -1.88 23.18 17.86
C GLY A 347 -2.28 23.15 19.34
N SER A 348 -3.34 23.89 19.68
CA SER A 348 -3.91 23.98 21.02
C SER A 348 -5.36 23.51 21.03
N THR A 349 -6.02 23.50 22.19
CA THR A 349 -7.47 23.30 22.27
C THR A 349 -8.20 24.31 21.37
N LEU A 350 -9.18 23.84 20.61
CA LEU A 350 -9.94 24.67 19.68
C LEU A 350 -10.76 25.75 20.39
N VAL A 351 -10.82 26.93 19.78
CA VAL A 351 -11.66 28.05 20.20
C VAL A 351 -12.39 28.60 18.96
N PRO A 352 -13.73 28.54 18.90
CA PRO A 352 -14.63 27.86 19.84
C PRO A 352 -14.38 26.35 19.88
N GLY A 353 -14.69 25.73 21.02
CA GLY A 353 -14.64 24.27 21.17
C GLY A 353 -15.82 23.56 20.50
N LEU A 354 -15.76 22.23 20.52
CA LEU A 354 -16.84 21.37 20.04
C LEU A 354 -18.13 21.59 20.84
N SER A 355 -19.26 21.67 20.13
CA SER A 355 -20.60 21.75 20.69
C SER A 355 -21.41 20.53 20.26
N GLY A 356 -21.95 19.78 21.21
CA GLY A 356 -22.74 18.58 20.93
C GLY A 356 -22.06 17.30 21.39
N THR A 357 -22.56 16.18 20.89
CA THR A 357 -22.16 14.82 21.30
C THR A 357 -21.84 13.90 20.13
N ALA A 358 -22.19 14.29 18.91
CA ALA A 358 -21.91 13.55 17.69
C ALA A 358 -21.42 14.52 16.61
N PHE A 359 -20.47 14.07 15.79
CA PHE A 359 -19.69 14.95 14.93
C PHE A 359 -19.41 14.31 13.57
N GLY A 360 -19.53 15.09 12.50
CA GLY A 360 -18.88 14.81 11.23
C GLY A 360 -17.53 15.53 11.17
N PHE A 361 -16.48 14.86 10.71
CA PHE A 361 -15.12 15.38 10.65
C PHE A 361 -14.46 14.88 9.36
N ASP A 362 -14.12 15.79 8.44
CA ASP A 362 -13.62 15.38 7.13
C ASP A 362 -12.80 16.48 6.43
N PHE A 363 -11.77 16.10 5.67
CA PHE A 363 -10.92 16.98 4.92
C PHE A 363 -11.55 17.38 3.60
N ASN A 364 -11.63 18.67 3.36
CA ASN A 364 -11.90 19.18 2.03
C ASN A 364 -10.63 19.05 1.15
N PRO A 365 -10.61 18.18 0.13
CA PRO A 365 -9.42 17.91 -0.67
C PRO A 365 -9.00 19.09 -1.57
N THR A 366 -9.89 20.07 -1.80
CA THR A 366 -9.63 21.21 -2.70
C THR A 366 -8.98 22.41 -2.01
N VAL A 367 -9.30 22.65 -0.73
CA VAL A 367 -8.80 23.80 0.04
C VAL A 367 -7.95 23.40 1.24
N ASP A 368 -7.78 22.09 1.47
CA ASP A 368 -6.94 21.54 2.53
C ASP A 368 -7.32 22.10 3.92
N ARG A 369 -8.61 21.99 4.22
CA ARG A 369 -9.21 22.37 5.51
C ARG A 369 -10.10 21.25 6.00
N ILE A 370 -10.20 21.11 7.31
CA ILE A 370 -11.09 20.13 7.92
C ILE A 370 -12.44 20.79 8.14
N ARG A 371 -13.51 20.16 7.67
CA ARG A 371 -14.89 20.45 8.05
C ARG A 371 -15.21 19.70 9.33
N LEU A 372 -15.74 20.42 10.32
CA LEU A 372 -16.32 19.83 11.52
C LEU A 372 -17.77 20.28 11.64
N VAL A 373 -18.69 19.34 11.69
CA VAL A 373 -20.13 19.57 11.90
C VAL A 373 -20.62 18.77 13.09
N SER A 374 -21.75 19.15 13.70
CA SER A 374 -22.29 18.41 14.86
C SER A 374 -23.81 18.28 14.84
N ASN A 375 -24.29 17.42 15.73
CA ASN A 375 -25.69 17.24 16.05
C ASN A 375 -26.38 18.46 16.70
N THR A 376 -25.63 19.53 16.99
CA THR A 376 -26.19 20.83 17.46
C THR A 376 -26.23 21.89 16.37
N GLY A 377 -25.91 21.52 15.12
CA GLY A 377 -25.86 22.44 13.99
C GLY A 377 -24.58 23.27 13.91
N GLN A 378 -23.58 23.01 14.78
CA GLN A 378 -22.26 23.63 14.68
C GLN A 378 -21.63 23.31 13.31
N ASN A 379 -20.94 24.28 12.72
CA ASN A 379 -20.27 24.15 11.44
C ASN A 379 -18.95 24.94 11.46
N LEU A 380 -17.83 24.25 11.59
CA LEU A 380 -16.49 24.86 11.69
C LEU A 380 -15.61 24.45 10.51
N ARG A 381 -14.68 25.34 10.16
CA ARG A 381 -13.49 24.99 9.37
C ARG A 381 -12.25 25.07 10.25
N LEU A 382 -11.42 24.03 10.22
CA LEU A 382 -10.19 23.94 11.00
C LEU A 382 -8.95 23.99 10.10
N HIS A 383 -7.86 24.53 10.64
CA HIS A 383 -6.54 24.49 10.00
C HIS A 383 -5.80 23.20 10.39
N PRO A 384 -5.42 22.33 9.45
CA PRO A 384 -4.75 21.07 9.79
C PRO A 384 -3.35 21.29 10.35
N ASP A 385 -2.58 22.28 9.88
CA ASP A 385 -1.23 22.50 10.40
C ASP A 385 -1.19 23.32 11.72
N LEU A 386 -2.11 24.27 11.91
CA LEU A 386 -2.11 25.14 13.10
C LEU A 386 -2.95 24.57 14.25
N GLY A 387 -3.87 23.64 13.98
CA GLY A 387 -4.80 23.11 14.98
C GLY A 387 -5.73 24.18 15.56
N THR A 388 -6.27 25.07 14.70
CA THR A 388 -7.14 26.18 15.10
C THR A 388 -8.42 26.21 14.28
N VAL A 389 -9.46 26.87 14.80
CA VAL A 389 -10.66 27.20 14.03
C VAL A 389 -10.35 28.40 13.12
N VAL A 390 -10.42 28.20 11.81
CA VAL A 390 -10.20 29.29 10.83
C VAL A 390 -11.49 30.03 10.48
N ALA A 391 -12.63 29.37 10.63
CA ALA A 391 -13.94 30.00 10.44
C ALA A 391 -15.02 29.27 11.24
N VAL A 392 -15.93 30.06 11.79
CA VAL A 392 -17.25 29.61 12.24
C VAL A 392 -18.21 29.92 11.08
N ASP A 393 -18.65 28.88 10.39
CA ASP A 393 -19.53 29.00 9.23
C ASP A 393 -21.00 29.08 9.66
N GLY A 394 -21.91 29.28 8.70
CA GLY A 394 -23.34 29.28 8.97
C GLY A 394 -23.80 27.96 9.59
N ASN A 395 -24.60 28.03 10.65
CA ASN A 395 -25.19 26.85 11.30
C ASN A 395 -25.94 25.99 10.27
N LEU A 396 -25.93 24.68 10.52
CA LEU A 396 -26.65 23.75 9.66
C LEU A 396 -28.15 24.08 9.60
N ASN A 397 -28.71 24.07 8.39
CA ASN A 397 -30.10 24.48 8.11
C ASN A 397 -30.66 23.71 6.89
N PRO A 398 -31.99 23.61 6.72
CA PRO A 398 -33.05 24.20 7.53
C PRO A 398 -33.24 23.52 8.90
N GLY A 399 -33.87 24.24 9.84
CA GLY A 399 -34.23 23.69 11.16
C GLY A 399 -33.02 23.45 12.07
N THR A 400 -33.04 22.33 12.79
CA THR A 400 -32.01 21.90 13.75
C THR A 400 -31.59 20.46 13.44
N PRO A 401 -30.83 20.24 12.36
CA PRO A 401 -30.46 18.89 11.92
C PRO A 401 -29.52 18.21 12.92
N PHE A 402 -29.60 16.88 12.98
CA PHE A 402 -28.83 16.04 13.90
C PHE A 402 -27.74 15.30 13.12
N ILE A 403 -26.71 16.04 12.68
CA ILE A 403 -25.64 15.46 11.84
C ILE A 403 -24.61 14.70 12.68
N THR A 404 -24.31 13.46 12.26
CA THR A 404 -23.39 12.55 12.95
C THR A 404 -22.24 12.04 12.07
N GLY A 405 -22.25 12.37 10.78
CA GLY A 405 -21.19 12.00 9.85
C GLY A 405 -21.10 13.01 8.71
N ALA A 406 -19.89 13.21 8.19
CA ALA A 406 -19.61 14.09 7.07
C ALA A 406 -18.50 13.48 6.22
N ALA A 407 -18.60 13.57 4.89
CA ALA A 407 -17.60 13.06 3.98
C ALA A 407 -17.54 13.87 2.68
N TYR A 408 -16.34 14.27 2.25
CA TYR A 408 -16.09 14.90 0.97
C TYR A 408 -15.80 13.87 -0.11
N THR A 409 -16.24 14.14 -1.34
CA THR A 409 -15.82 13.36 -2.51
C THR A 409 -14.46 13.78 -3.03
N ASN A 410 -13.84 12.91 -3.84
CA ASN A 410 -12.54 13.13 -4.48
C ASN A 410 -11.42 13.36 -3.45
N ASN A 411 -11.37 12.52 -2.40
CA ASN A 411 -10.32 12.50 -1.38
C ASN A 411 -8.98 12.02 -1.96
N ILE A 412 -8.45 12.80 -2.91
CA ILE A 412 -7.17 12.59 -3.61
C ILE A 412 -6.36 13.87 -3.57
N ALA A 413 -5.03 13.74 -3.55
CA ALA A 413 -4.12 14.87 -3.63
C ALA A 413 -4.33 15.64 -4.95
N GLY A 414 -4.43 16.97 -4.89
CA GLY A 414 -4.62 17.82 -6.06
C GLY A 414 -6.05 17.85 -6.64
N ALA A 415 -7.06 17.39 -5.90
CA ALA A 415 -8.45 17.46 -6.34
C ALA A 415 -8.88 18.90 -6.69
N THR A 416 -9.58 19.07 -7.81
CA THR A 416 -10.08 20.36 -8.28
C THR A 416 -11.56 20.57 -8.00
N THR A 417 -12.28 19.51 -7.62
CA THR A 417 -13.71 19.54 -7.28
C THR A 417 -13.98 18.62 -6.11
N THR A 418 -15.00 18.93 -5.32
CA THR A 418 -15.46 18.09 -4.22
C THR A 418 -16.92 18.43 -3.89
N ALA A 419 -17.65 17.49 -3.30
CA ALA A 419 -18.99 17.66 -2.76
C ALA A 419 -19.05 17.09 -1.34
N LEU A 420 -19.74 17.79 -0.44
CA LEU A 420 -19.89 17.37 0.96
C LEU A 420 -21.22 16.63 1.15
N PHE A 421 -21.14 15.44 1.70
CA PHE A 421 -22.30 14.65 2.12
C PHE A 421 -22.31 14.53 3.64
N VAL A 422 -23.51 14.50 4.22
CA VAL A 422 -23.70 14.34 5.66
C VAL A 422 -24.84 13.37 5.96
N ILE A 423 -24.74 12.67 7.09
CA ILE A 423 -25.78 11.77 7.59
C ILE A 423 -26.48 12.43 8.78
N ASP A 424 -27.80 12.48 8.73
CA ASP A 424 -28.67 12.85 9.84
C ASP A 424 -29.26 11.59 10.47
N SER A 425 -28.86 11.28 11.71
CA SER A 425 -29.27 10.06 12.40
C SER A 425 -30.65 10.17 13.08
N GLN A 426 -31.27 11.35 13.09
CA GLN A 426 -32.61 11.53 13.64
C GLN A 426 -33.69 11.31 12.59
N THR A 427 -33.37 11.61 11.33
CA THR A 427 -34.26 11.44 10.18
C THR A 427 -33.91 10.23 9.32
N ASP A 428 -32.79 9.54 9.61
CA ASP A 428 -32.25 8.44 8.81
C ASP A 428 -32.05 8.84 7.34
N MET A 429 -31.47 10.01 7.10
CA MET A 429 -31.34 10.59 5.77
C MET A 429 -29.90 10.98 5.43
N LEU A 430 -29.57 10.81 4.15
CA LEU A 430 -28.39 11.39 3.53
C LEU A 430 -28.76 12.79 2.98
N PHE A 431 -27.89 13.76 3.25
CA PHE A 431 -27.97 15.10 2.69
C PHE A 431 -26.68 15.47 1.97
N ARG A 432 -26.80 16.37 0.98
CA ARG A 432 -25.68 17.13 0.46
C ARG A 432 -25.64 18.49 1.17
N GLN A 433 -24.51 18.88 1.72
CA GLN A 433 -24.35 20.20 2.30
C GLN A 433 -23.85 21.18 1.21
N ASP A 434 -24.76 22.01 0.69
CA ASP A 434 -24.51 22.86 -0.47
C ASP A 434 -25.22 24.23 -0.35
N PRO A 435 -24.47 25.34 -0.24
CA PRO A 435 -23.01 25.41 -0.10
C PRO A 435 -22.56 25.07 1.34
N PRO A 436 -21.40 24.39 1.52
CA PRO A 436 -20.90 24.00 2.85
C PRO A 436 -20.82 25.13 3.87
N ASN A 437 -20.34 26.31 3.46
CA ASN A 437 -20.12 27.44 4.36
C ASN A 437 -21.42 28.11 4.83
N ASN A 438 -22.56 27.85 4.15
CA ASN A 438 -23.86 28.35 4.60
C ASN A 438 -24.55 27.36 5.55
N GLY A 439 -24.03 26.13 5.68
CA GLY A 439 -24.69 25.06 6.45
C GLY A 439 -25.93 24.47 5.78
N THR A 440 -26.26 24.86 4.55
CA THR A 440 -27.50 24.46 3.88
C THR A 440 -27.47 22.99 3.50
N LEU A 441 -28.47 22.23 3.95
CA LEU A 441 -28.66 20.82 3.68
C LEU A 441 -29.72 20.62 2.60
N VAL A 442 -29.34 19.89 1.56
CA VAL A 442 -30.20 19.47 0.45
C VAL A 442 -30.44 17.98 0.57
N ALA A 443 -31.68 17.57 0.81
CA ALA A 443 -32.05 16.17 0.98
C ALA A 443 -31.74 15.35 -0.28
N ILE A 444 -31.17 14.15 -0.08
CA ILE A 444 -30.96 13.17 -1.15
C ILE A 444 -31.98 12.05 -1.01
N GLY A 445 -32.03 11.39 0.15
CA GLY A 445 -32.96 10.30 0.41
C GLY A 445 -32.66 9.53 1.68
N ASN A 446 -33.54 8.58 2.00
CA ASN A 446 -33.49 7.82 3.23
C ASN A 446 -32.42 6.71 3.16
N LEU A 447 -31.78 6.44 4.28
CA LEU A 447 -30.84 5.33 4.46
C LEU A 447 -31.54 3.96 4.33
N GLY A 448 -32.84 3.89 4.67
CA GLY A 448 -33.61 2.65 4.67
C GLY A 448 -33.37 1.76 5.89
N VAL A 449 -32.58 2.23 6.85
CA VAL A 449 -32.31 1.61 8.15
C VAL A 449 -32.37 2.69 9.22
N ASN A 450 -32.80 2.32 10.43
CA ASN A 450 -32.82 3.22 11.60
C ASN A 450 -31.45 3.18 12.28
N VAL A 451 -30.71 4.30 12.22
CA VAL A 451 -29.32 4.37 12.68
C VAL A 451 -29.21 5.04 14.04
N ASP A 452 -28.40 4.47 14.93
CA ASP A 452 -27.99 5.18 16.15
C ASP A 452 -27.03 6.34 15.80
N ALA A 453 -26.88 7.29 16.72
CA ALA A 453 -25.96 8.42 16.56
C ALA A 453 -24.47 8.01 16.49
N ASP A 454 -24.13 6.86 17.10
CA ASP A 454 -22.78 6.27 17.06
C ASP A 454 -22.51 5.72 15.65
N SER A 455 -21.96 6.58 14.80
CA SER A 455 -21.74 6.29 13.40
C SER A 455 -20.45 6.92 12.89
N GLY A 456 -19.90 6.36 11.81
CA GLY A 456 -18.81 6.95 11.05
C GLY A 456 -19.18 6.95 9.58
N PHE A 457 -18.72 7.93 8.80
CA PHE A 457 -19.04 8.07 7.39
C PHE A 457 -17.85 8.69 6.67
N ASP A 458 -17.39 8.06 5.59
CA ASP A 458 -16.31 8.56 4.77
C ASP A 458 -16.43 8.02 3.33
N ILE A 459 -15.82 8.70 2.36
CA ILE A 459 -15.84 8.38 0.94
C ILE A 459 -14.42 8.10 0.47
N GLY A 460 -14.20 6.90 -0.08
CA GLY A 460 -12.90 6.50 -0.63
C GLY A 460 -12.46 7.40 -1.79
N GLY A 461 -11.18 7.77 -1.79
CA GLY A 461 -10.61 8.71 -2.76
C GLY A 461 -10.64 8.18 -4.19
N ASN A 462 -10.14 6.96 -4.42
CA ASN A 462 -10.06 6.36 -5.76
C ASN A 462 -11.34 5.58 -6.15
N SER A 463 -11.99 4.93 -5.19
CA SER A 463 -13.19 4.11 -5.41
C SER A 463 -14.42 4.98 -5.61
N ALA A 464 -14.40 6.19 -5.06
CA ALA A 464 -15.58 7.02 -4.85
C ALA A 464 -16.71 6.28 -4.11
N THR A 465 -16.39 5.21 -3.38
CA THR A 465 -17.37 4.44 -2.62
C THR A 465 -17.55 5.08 -1.25
N ALA A 466 -18.78 5.43 -0.93
CA ALA A 466 -19.15 5.96 0.36
C ALA A 466 -19.40 4.80 1.34
N PHE A 467 -18.64 4.75 2.42
CA PHE A 467 -18.76 3.76 3.48
C PHE A 467 -19.24 4.41 4.77
N ALA A 468 -20.04 3.67 5.54
CA ALA A 468 -20.43 4.08 6.87
C ALA A 468 -20.30 2.92 7.86
N LEU A 469 -19.90 3.22 9.10
CA LEU A 469 -20.19 2.35 10.23
C LEU A 469 -21.54 2.79 10.80
N LEU A 470 -22.56 1.95 10.65
CA LEU A 470 -23.89 2.20 11.19
C LEU A 470 -24.22 1.15 12.22
N LYS A 471 -24.76 1.59 13.35
CA LYS A 471 -25.28 0.71 14.39
C LYS A 471 -26.79 0.60 14.24
N VAL A 472 -27.25 -0.60 13.92
CA VAL A 472 -28.66 -0.92 13.69
C VAL A 472 -29.02 -2.10 14.58
N ASN A 473 -30.07 -1.97 15.39
CA ASN A 473 -30.48 -2.99 16.37
C ASN A 473 -29.31 -3.47 17.27
N SER A 474 -28.50 -2.53 17.76
CA SER A 474 -27.30 -2.77 18.59
C SER A 474 -26.12 -3.49 17.91
N VAL A 475 -26.17 -3.68 16.60
CA VAL A 475 -25.07 -4.29 15.82
C VAL A 475 -24.41 -3.24 14.94
N THR A 476 -23.12 -3.00 15.15
CA THR A 476 -22.32 -2.14 14.29
C THR A 476 -21.84 -2.92 13.07
N SER A 477 -22.23 -2.46 11.88
CA SER A 477 -21.85 -3.05 10.60
C SER A 477 -21.24 -2.00 9.68
N VAL A 478 -20.46 -2.45 8.70
CA VAL A 478 -20.07 -1.64 7.54
C VAL A 478 -21.22 -1.60 6.55
N TYR A 479 -21.55 -0.41 6.08
CA TYR A 479 -22.53 -0.16 5.03
C TYR A 479 -21.88 0.58 3.87
N SER A 480 -22.30 0.30 2.64
CA SER A 480 -22.08 1.18 1.49
C SER A 480 -23.29 2.11 1.34
N ILE A 481 -23.05 3.39 1.12
CA ILE A 481 -24.11 4.39 0.95
C ILE A 481 -24.20 4.80 -0.53
N ASN A 482 -25.38 4.67 -1.13
CA ASN A 482 -25.62 5.20 -2.46
C ASN A 482 -25.79 6.72 -2.39
N MET A 483 -24.79 7.48 -2.84
CA MET A 483 -24.82 8.95 -2.77
C MET A 483 -25.88 9.61 -3.67
N ALA A 484 -26.48 8.89 -4.62
CA ALA A 484 -27.54 9.41 -5.47
C ALA A 484 -28.94 9.20 -4.89
N THR A 485 -29.14 8.14 -4.09
CA THR A 485 -30.47 7.79 -3.54
C THR A 485 -30.56 7.85 -2.02
N GLY A 486 -29.42 7.92 -1.32
CA GLY A 486 -29.31 7.81 0.13
C GLY A 486 -29.30 6.37 0.66
N ALA A 487 -29.65 5.37 -0.16
CA ALA A 487 -29.86 4.01 0.33
C ALA A 487 -28.58 3.38 0.92
N ALA A 488 -28.68 2.81 2.12
CA ALA A 488 -27.62 2.08 2.79
C ALA A 488 -27.76 0.57 2.53
N THR A 489 -26.66 -0.07 2.10
CA THR A 489 -26.57 -1.53 1.90
C THR A 489 -25.54 -2.10 2.86
N LYS A 490 -25.95 -3.05 3.69
CA LYS A 490 -25.04 -3.72 4.63
C LYS A 490 -23.99 -4.53 3.84
N VAL A 491 -22.73 -4.37 4.21
CA VAL A 491 -21.58 -5.06 3.59
C VAL A 491 -21.07 -6.17 4.50
N SER A 492 -20.73 -5.85 5.75
CA SER A 492 -20.17 -6.82 6.71
C SER A 492 -20.43 -6.40 8.16
N ASP A 493 -20.41 -7.35 9.09
CA ASP A 493 -20.43 -7.08 10.52
C ASP A 493 -19.01 -6.78 11.03
N ILE A 494 -18.87 -5.79 11.91
CA ILE A 494 -17.58 -5.46 12.57
C ILE A 494 -17.68 -5.52 14.10
N ASN A 495 -18.88 -5.33 14.66
CA ASN A 495 -19.17 -5.52 16.09
C ASN A 495 -18.26 -4.73 17.06
N ILE A 496 -17.89 -3.50 16.68
CA ILE A 496 -17.17 -2.56 17.54
C ILE A 496 -18.09 -1.43 18.02
N GLN A 497 -17.77 -0.83 19.16
CA GLN A 497 -18.41 0.42 19.61
C GLN A 497 -17.66 1.60 18.97
N ALA A 498 -17.91 1.84 17.69
CA ALA A 498 -17.21 2.87 16.92
C ALA A 498 -17.60 4.29 17.36
N THR A 499 -16.62 5.20 17.37
CA THR A 499 -16.83 6.63 17.67
C THR A 499 -16.44 7.54 16.50
N ALA A 500 -15.68 7.04 15.53
CA ALA A 500 -15.36 7.72 14.26
C ALA A 500 -14.84 6.70 13.23
N MET A 501 -14.82 7.07 11.95
CA MET A 501 -14.30 6.24 10.84
C MET A 501 -13.57 7.09 9.82
N ALA A 502 -12.54 6.52 9.18
CA ALA A 502 -11.88 7.04 7.98
C ALA A 502 -11.53 5.89 7.02
N VAL A 503 -11.53 6.12 5.72
CA VAL A 503 -11.20 5.18 4.64
C VAL A 503 -9.82 5.54 4.08
N GLY A 504 -9.01 4.53 3.78
CA GLY A 504 -7.71 4.74 3.14
C GLY A 504 -7.86 5.40 1.77
N LEU A 505 -7.07 6.45 1.53
CA LEU A 505 -7.19 7.32 0.34
C LEU A 505 -6.97 6.61 -1.01
N GLY A 506 -6.27 5.48 -1.01
CA GLY A 506 -5.96 4.74 -2.22
C GLY A 506 -7.09 3.86 -2.74
N PHE A 507 -8.18 3.74 -1.98
CA PHE A 507 -9.27 2.83 -2.29
C PHE A 507 -10.43 3.47 -2.98
#